data_AF-A0A938LWY1-F1
#
_entry.id   AF-A0A938LWY1-F1
#
_cell.length_a   1.000
_cell.length_b   1.000
_cell.length_c   1.000
_cell.angle_alpha   90.00
_cell.angle_beta   90.00
_cell.angle_gamma   90.00
#
_symmetry.space_group_name_H-M   'P 1'
#
loop_
_entity.id
_entity.type
_entity.pdbx_description
1 polymer ?
#
loop_
_entity_poly.entity_id
_entity_poly.type
_entity_poly.pdbx_seq_one_letter_code
_entity_poly.pdbx_strand_id
1 'polypeptide(L)' 'MWKRSAEMEKNPNHLLYIQTLRRMSPEERLLKAFELSDFSKSLFLHGLHRRFPRLPEDAIRKIYLTRLKRCHNRNY' A
#
# COMPACT_ATOMS: atom_id res chain seq x y z
N MET A 1 -1.66 15.99 17.41
CA MET A 1 -0.89 17.09 16.78
C MET A 1 -0.08 16.51 15.63
N TRP A 2 -0.57 16.59 14.39
CA TRP A 2 0.12 16.03 13.23
C TRP A 2 1.30 16.96 12.88
N LYS A 3 2.54 16.51 13.13
CA LYS A 3 3.74 17.15 12.58
C LYS A 3 3.74 16.93 11.06
N ARG A 4 3.03 17.78 10.33
CA ARG A 4 3.29 17.97 8.90
C ARG A 4 4.46 18.94 8.77
N SER A 5 5.42 18.64 7.89
CA SER A 5 5.77 19.54 6.77
C SER A 5 7.24 19.49 6.31
N ALA A 6 8.23 19.06 7.09
CA ALA A 6 9.63 19.29 6.67
C ALA A 6 10.23 18.23 5.70
N GLU A 7 9.72 17.00 5.68
CA GLU A 7 10.37 15.91 4.91
C GLU A 7 9.75 15.66 3.53
N MET A 8 8.50 16.07 3.32
CA MET A 8 7.81 15.89 2.03
C MET A 8 8.23 16.92 0.97
N GLU A 9 8.84 18.04 1.36
CA GLU A 9 9.25 19.13 0.45
C GLU A 9 10.36 18.73 -0.54
N LYS A 10 11.01 17.59 -0.37
CA LYS A 10 12.14 17.15 -1.23
C LYS A 10 11.77 16.21 -2.38
N ASN A 11 10.49 15.85 -2.55
CA ASN A 11 10.10 14.99 -3.68
C ASN A 11 9.72 15.85 -4.90
N PRO A 12 10.48 15.81 -6.01
CA PRO A 12 10.20 16.64 -7.20
C PRO A 12 8.80 16.37 -7.78
N ASN A 13 8.23 15.19 -7.50
CA ASN A 13 6.92 14.78 -7.97
C ASN A 13 5.79 15.06 -6.96
N HIS A 14 6.07 15.66 -5.80
CA HIS A 14 5.05 15.91 -4.79
C HIS A 14 3.93 16.82 -5.29
N LEU A 15 4.30 17.92 -5.97
CA LEU A 15 3.34 18.84 -6.57
C LEU A 15 2.47 18.14 -7.61
N LEU A 16 3.09 17.32 -8.48
CA LEU A 16 2.39 16.54 -9.49
C LEU A 16 1.41 15.55 -8.86
N TYR A 17 1.83 14.84 -7.82
CA TYR A 17 0.99 13.91 -7.07
C TYR A 17 -0.26 14.60 -6.49
N ILE A 18 -0.09 15.75 -5.83
CA ILE A 18 -1.21 16.51 -5.27
C ILE A 18 -2.14 17.03 -6.38
N GLN A 19 -1.59 17.51 -7.49
CA GLN A 19 -2.39 17.97 -8.63
C GLN A 19 -3.20 16.83 -9.25
N THR A 20 -2.60 15.64 -9.42
CA THR A 20 -3.30 14.44 -9.91
C THR A 20 -4.45 14.06 -9.00
N LEU A 21 -4.23 14.03 -7.68
CA LEU A 21 -5.29 13.71 -6.72
C LEU A 21 -6.44 14.73 -6.72
N ARG A 22 -6.14 16.02 -6.91
CA ARG A 22 -7.16 17.08 -6.95
C ARG A 22 -8.00 17.07 -8.21
N ARG A 23 -7.48 16.50 -9.31
CA ARG A 23 -8.19 16.37 -10.58
C ARG A 23 -9.12 15.16 -10.64
N MET A 24 -8.92 14.18 -9.76
CA MET A 24 -9.77 12.99 -9.69
C MET A 24 -11.10 13.32 -9.04
N SER A 25 -12.19 12.78 -9.60
CA SER A 25 -13.48 12.71 -8.91
C SER A 25 -13.38 11.78 -7.68
N PRO A 26 -14.35 11.85 -6.74
CA PRO A 26 -14.43 10.89 -5.65
C PRO A 26 -14.45 9.43 -6.12
N GLU A 27 -15.17 9.13 -7.20
CA GLU A 27 -15.30 7.80 -7.80
C GLU A 27 -13.97 7.33 -8.39
N GLU A 28 -13.30 8.17 -9.18
CA GLU A 28 -11.99 7.85 -9.76
C GLU A 28 -10.94 7.60 -8.67
N ARG A 29 -10.98 8.40 -7.61
CA ARG A 29 -10.09 8.24 -6.46
C ARG A 29 -10.35 6.94 -5.73
N LEU A 30 -11.61 6.54 -5.57
CA LEU A 30 -11.97 5.25 -4.96
C LEU A 30 -11.49 4.08 -5.82
N LEU A 31 -11.74 4.12 -7.13
CA LEU A 31 -11.28 3.10 -8.08
C LEU A 31 -9.76 2.96 -8.05
N LYS A 32 -9.03 4.09 -8.03
CA LYS A 32 -7.57 4.07 -7.92
C LYS A 32 -7.10 3.46 -6.59
N ALA A 33 -7.82 3.71 -5.50
CA ALA A 33 -7.49 3.10 -4.21
C ALA A 33 -7.66 1.57 -4.24
N PHE A 34 -8.69 1.05 -4.91
CA PHE A 34 -8.85 -0.39 -5.12
C PHE A 34 -7.72 -0.98 -5.96
N GLU A 35 -7.42 -0.37 -7.10
CA GLU A 35 -6.32 -0.80 -7.98
C GLU A 35 -4.98 -0.87 -7.23
N LEU A 36 -4.61 0.20 -6.52
CA LEU A 36 -3.37 0.25 -5.75
C LEU A 36 -3.36 -0.77 -4.59
N SER A 37 -4.53 -1.01 -3.97
CA SER A 37 -4.67 -2.02 -2.92
C SER A 37 -4.41 -3.42 -3.47
N ASP A 38 -4.93 -3.76 -4.63
CA ASP A 38 -4.75 -5.09 -5.22
C ASP A 38 -3.34 -5.28 -5.78
N PHE A 39 -2.77 -4.25 -6.40
CA PHE A 39 -1.39 -4.26 -6.86
C PHE A 39 -0.41 -4.48 -5.70
N SER A 40 -0.58 -3.76 -4.59
CA SER A 40 0.30 -3.89 -3.42
C SER A 40 0.20 -5.26 -2.75
N LYS A 41 -1.00 -5.86 -2.65
CA LYS A 41 -1.18 -7.24 -2.16
C LYS A 41 -0.46 -8.25 -3.06
N SER A 42 -0.53 -8.06 -4.37
CA SER A 42 0.10 -8.94 -5.36
C SER A 42 1.64 -8.88 -5.26
N LEU A 43 2.19 -7.66 -5.18
CA LEU A 43 3.62 -7.46 -4.94
C LEU A 43 4.07 -8.07 -3.61
N PHE A 44 3.24 -7.96 -2.58
CA PHE A 44 3.57 -8.52 -1.28
C PHE A 44 3.64 -10.06 -1.32
N LEU A 45 2.65 -10.72 -1.92
CA LEU A 45 2.68 -12.17 -2.12
C LEU A 45 3.91 -12.59 -2.93
N HIS A 46 4.18 -11.92 -4.05
CA HIS A 46 5.37 -12.17 -4.86
C HIS A 46 6.67 -12.04 -4.05
N GLY A 47 6.77 -11.02 -3.19
CA GLY A 47 7.90 -10.86 -2.27
C GLY A 47 8.03 -11.99 -1.25
N LEU A 48 6.91 -12.56 -0.78
CA LEU A 48 6.92 -13.73 0.11
C LEU A 48 7.44 -14.98 -0.61
N HIS A 49 7.00 -15.25 -1.83
CA HIS A 49 7.51 -16.38 -2.61
C HIS A 49 9.01 -16.26 -2.87
N ARG A 50 9.48 -15.06 -3.25
CA ARG A 50 10.92 -14.82 -3.44
C ARG A 50 11.73 -15.00 -2.17
N ARG A 51 11.19 -14.60 -1.01
CA ARG A 51 11.89 -14.72 0.28
C ARG A 51 11.89 -16.14 0.82
N PHE A 52 10.87 -16.93 0.54
CA PHE A 52 10.68 -18.28 1.06
C PHE A 52 10.41 -19.30 -0.06
N PRO A 53 11.37 -19.54 -0.96
CA PRO A 53 11.14 -20.31 -2.20
C PRO A 53 10.85 -21.80 -1.97
N ARG A 54 11.11 -22.33 -0.77
CA ARG A 54 10.88 -23.74 -0.43
C ARG A 54 9.64 -23.98 0.42
N LEU A 55 8.95 -22.92 0.85
CA LEU A 55 7.74 -23.08 1.65
C LEU A 55 6.56 -23.47 0.74
N PRO A 56 5.69 -24.38 1.19
CA PRO A 56 4.44 -24.66 0.50
C PRO A 56 3.50 -23.45 0.54
N GLU A 57 2.58 -23.39 -0.42
CA GLU A 57 1.65 -22.27 -0.60
C GLU A 57 0.81 -21.98 0.65
N ASP A 58 0.40 -23.01 1.38
CA ASP A 58 -0.39 -22.86 2.60
C ASP A 58 0.40 -22.14 3.71
N ALA A 59 1.70 -22.40 3.81
CA ALA A 59 2.60 -21.73 4.74
C ALA A 59 2.83 -20.27 4.35
N ILE A 60 2.99 -19.98 3.04
CA ILE A 60 3.05 -18.60 2.53
C ILE A 60 1.77 -17.85 2.86
N ARG A 61 0.60 -18.46 2.61
CA ARG A 61 -0.70 -17.88 2.93
C ARG A 61 -0.87 -17.61 4.43
N LYS A 62 -0.42 -18.51 5.31
CA LYS A 62 -0.42 -18.29 6.77
C LYS A 62 0.43 -17.08 7.16
N ILE A 63 1.62 -16.93 6.56
CA ILE A 63 2.49 -15.76 6.79
C ILE A 63 1.81 -14.48 6.30
N TYR A 64 1.25 -14.50 5.10
CA TYR A 64 0.53 -13.36 4.50
C TYR A 64 -0.59 -12.87 5.41
N LEU A 65 -1.51 -13.75 5.81
CA LEU A 65 -2.64 -13.40 6.68
C LEU A 65 -2.19 -12.90 8.05
N THR A 66 -1.16 -13.51 8.63
CA THR A 66 -0.59 -13.07 9.93
C THR A 66 -0.04 -11.65 9.86
N ARG A 67 0.60 -11.29 8.74
CA ARG A 67 1.14 -9.94 8.53
C ARG A 67 0.05 -8.93 8.26
N LEU A 68 -0.97 -9.26 7.45
CA LEU A 68 -2.12 -8.38 7.23
C LEU A 68 -2.84 -7.99 8.52
N LYS A 69 -2.97 -8.93 9.48
CA LYS A 69 -3.54 -8.62 10.81
C LYS A 69 -2.81 -7.50 11.54
N ARG A 70 -1.52 -7.28 11.28
CA ARG A 70 -0.73 -6.19 11.87
C ARG A 70 -0.94 -4.85 11.17
N CYS A 71 -1.42 -4.85 9.93
CA CYS A 71 -1.62 -3.66 9.12
C CYS A 71 -2.93 -2.92 9.44
N HIS A 72 -3.80 -3.50 10.28
CA HIS A 72 -5.03 -2.85 10.69
C HIS A 72 -4.73 -1.72 11.68
N ASN A 73 -4.70 -0.48 11.20
CA ASN A 73 -4.59 0.70 12.04
C ASN A 73 -5.89 0.85 12.84
N ARG A 74 -5.85 0.53 14.13
CA ARG A 74 -6.98 0.66 15.08
C ARG A 74 -7.14 2.07 15.65
N ASN A 75 -6.34 3.03 15.19
CA ASN A 75 -6.49 4.43 15.57
C ASN A 75 -7.61 5.05 14.75
N TYR A 76 -8.85 4.82 15.15
CA TYR A 76 -10.05 5.53 14.69
C TYR A 76 -10.56 6.46 15.79
#